data_AF-A0A0D8I5L1-F1
#
_entry.id   AF-A0A0D8I5L1-F1
#
_cell.length_a   1.000
_cell.length_b   1.000
_cell.length_c   1.000
_cell.angle_alpha   90.00
_cell.angle_beta   90.00
_cell.angle_gamma   90.00
#
_symmetry.space_group_name_H-M   'P 1'
#
loop_
_entity.id
_entity.type
_entity.pdbx_description
1 polymer ?
#
loop_
_entity_poly.entity_id
_entity_poly.type
_entity_poly.pdbx_seq_one_letter_code
_entity_poly.pdbx_strand_id
1 'polypeptide(L)'
;MLKNTKKQRSKENHSMQKNKNLEVLYNKGKSNYIIRHGILSWGISTGIIFILLTGVFQYGFSLKQVVGNLFSSNGLFILSIFALGGFVWGSIMWKWLTKEIEKNKAKKKK
;
A
#
# COMPACT_ATOMS: atom_id res chain seq x y z
N MET A 1 18.16 -32.19 -16.49
CA MET A 1 16.72 -32.16 -16.12
C MET A 1 16.43 -31.74 -14.66
N LEU A 2 17.33 -31.93 -13.68
CA LEU A 2 17.07 -31.67 -12.23
C LEU A 2 16.96 -30.19 -11.79
N LYS A 3 17.46 -29.22 -12.57
CA LYS A 3 17.32 -27.78 -12.21
C LYS A 3 15.88 -27.27 -12.32
N ASN A 4 15.04 -27.91 -13.13
CA ASN A 4 13.70 -27.43 -13.43
C ASN A 4 12.70 -27.73 -12.30
N THR A 5 12.85 -28.89 -11.63
CA THR A 5 11.98 -29.34 -10.53
C THR A 5 12.17 -28.53 -9.25
N LYS A 6 13.40 -28.14 -8.89
CA LYS A 6 13.66 -27.23 -7.74
C LYS A 6 13.07 -25.83 -7.97
N LYS A 7 13.18 -25.29 -9.19
CA LYS A 7 12.65 -23.97 -9.56
C LYS A 7 11.11 -23.98 -9.61
N GLN A 8 10.50 -25.07 -10.07
CA GLN A 8 9.04 -25.26 -10.03
C GLN A 8 8.53 -25.37 -8.60
N ARG A 9 9.11 -26.22 -7.74
CA ARG A 9 8.73 -26.32 -6.31
C ARG A 9 8.87 -24.99 -5.57
N SER A 10 9.93 -24.23 -5.82
CA SER A 10 10.12 -22.91 -5.20
C SER A 10 9.03 -21.92 -5.64
N LYS A 11 8.69 -21.87 -6.94
CA LYS A 11 7.58 -21.04 -7.44
C LYS A 11 6.22 -21.46 -6.88
N GLU A 12 5.99 -22.76 -6.75
CA GLU A 12 4.73 -23.32 -6.26
C GLU A 12 4.52 -23.08 -4.76
N ASN A 13 5.58 -23.23 -3.97
CA ASN A 13 5.56 -22.87 -2.55
C ASN A 13 5.33 -21.36 -2.35
N HIS A 14 5.96 -20.53 -3.19
CA HIS A 14 5.81 -19.08 -3.10
C HIS A 14 4.41 -18.60 -3.50
N SER A 15 3.76 -19.24 -4.48
CA SER A 15 2.38 -18.93 -4.87
C SER A 15 1.37 -19.37 -3.81
N MET A 16 1.57 -20.54 -3.21
CA MET A 16 0.78 -21.04 -2.06
C MET A 16 0.86 -20.08 -0.86
N GLN A 17 2.06 -19.61 -0.52
CA GLN A 17 2.29 -18.71 0.62
C GLN A 17 1.70 -17.30 0.36
N LYS A 18 1.81 -16.81 -0.88
CA LYS A 18 1.16 -15.55 -1.31
C LYS A 18 -0.37 -15.64 -1.14
N ASN A 19 -0.98 -16.74 -1.56
CA ASN A 19 -2.43 -16.94 -1.45
C ASN A 19 -2.91 -16.97 0.02
N LYS A 20 -2.19 -17.66 0.92
CA LYS A 20 -2.51 -17.67 2.35
C LYS A 20 -2.44 -16.27 2.97
N ASN A 21 -1.42 -15.48 2.63
CA ASN A 21 -1.30 -14.11 3.12
C ASN A 21 -2.43 -13.20 2.62
N LEU A 22 -2.85 -13.35 1.35
CA LEU A 22 -3.98 -12.60 0.80
C LEU A 22 -5.31 -12.96 1.48
N GLU A 23 -5.52 -14.24 1.80
CA GLU A 23 -6.70 -14.70 2.56
C GLU A 23 -6.70 -14.16 4.00
N VAL A 24 -5.56 -14.11 4.68
CA VAL A 24 -5.43 -13.49 6.00
C VAL A 24 -5.70 -11.99 5.96
N LEU A 25 -5.19 -11.29 4.94
CA LEU A 25 -5.47 -9.87 4.71
C LEU A 25 -6.96 -9.60 4.46
N TYR A 26 -7.61 -10.47 3.69
CA TYR A 26 -9.04 -10.41 3.43
C TYR A 26 -9.88 -10.66 4.68
N ASN A 27 -9.52 -11.66 5.49
CA ASN A 27 -10.23 -12.00 6.72
C ASN A 27 -10.14 -10.91 7.80
N LYS A 28 -9.09 -10.07 7.79
CA LYS A 28 -9.00 -8.89 8.66
C LYS A 28 -9.99 -7.77 8.30
N GLY A 29 -10.66 -7.88 7.15
CA GLY A 29 -11.74 -7.00 6.75
C GLY A 29 -11.29 -5.76 5.98
N LYS A 30 -12.25 -5.20 5.24
CA LYS A 30 -12.07 -4.08 4.30
C LYS A 30 -11.53 -2.81 4.97
N SER A 31 -12.11 -2.41 6.11
CA SER A 31 -11.75 -1.16 6.79
C SER A 31 -10.29 -1.18 7.25
N ASN A 32 -9.87 -2.27 7.90
CA ASN A 32 -8.49 -2.43 8.36
C ASN A 32 -7.49 -2.41 7.18
N TYR A 33 -7.81 -3.05 6.06
CA TYR A 33 -6.96 -2.99 4.86
C TYR A 33 -6.82 -1.58 4.31
N ILE A 34 -7.93 -0.85 4.15
CA ILE A 34 -7.91 0.51 3.59
C ILE A 34 -7.12 1.45 4.51
N ILE A 35 -7.32 1.36 5.83
CA ILE A 35 -6.59 2.21 6.78
C ILE A 35 -5.09 1.88 6.75
N ARG A 36 -4.70 0.61 6.85
CA ARG A 36 -3.28 0.22 6.89
C ARG A 36 -2.56 0.43 5.55
N HIS A 37 -3.13 -0.06 4.46
CA HIS A 37 -2.44 -0.10 3.17
C HIS A 37 -2.78 1.10 2.27
N GLY A 38 -3.99 1.64 2.39
CA GLY A 38 -4.40 2.83 1.65
C GLY A 38 -3.93 4.10 2.35
N ILE A 39 -4.37 4.34 3.57
CA ILE A 39 -4.08 5.60 4.29
C ILE A 39 -2.66 5.61 4.85
N LEU A 40 -2.30 4.67 5.72
CA LEU A 40 -1.01 4.68 6.43
C LEU A 40 0.17 4.41 5.50
N SER A 41 0.13 3.33 4.71
CA SER A 41 1.26 2.98 3.84
C SER A 41 1.38 3.88 2.60
N TRP A 42 0.27 4.27 1.97
CA TRP A 42 0.30 5.04 0.73
C TRP A 42 0.02 6.53 0.98
N GLY A 43 -1.17 6.89 1.48
CA GLY A 43 -1.56 8.30 1.68
C GLY A 43 -0.59 9.11 2.54
N ILE A 44 -0.35 8.69 3.78
CA ILE A 44 0.51 9.41 4.73
C ILE A 44 1.95 9.42 4.23
N SER A 45 2.50 8.28 3.80
CA SER A 45 3.86 8.20 3.27
C SER A 45 4.06 9.14 2.06
N THR A 46 3.14 9.12 1.10
CA THR A 46 3.22 9.99 -0.09
C THR A 46 3.03 11.45 0.28
N GLY A 47 2.14 11.77 1.22
CA GLY A 47 1.97 13.14 1.72
C GLY A 47 3.23 13.67 2.41
N ILE A 48 3.89 12.86 3.24
CA ILE A 48 5.19 13.21 3.85
C ILE A 48 6.24 13.46 2.76
N ILE A 49 6.39 12.52 1.82
CA ILE A 49 7.36 12.66 0.72
C ILE A 49 7.08 13.91 -0.11
N PHE A 50 5.82 14.20 -0.40
CA PHE A 50 5.42 15.38 -1.15
C PHE A 50 5.81 16.66 -0.41
N ILE A 51 5.49 16.77 0.88
CA ILE A 51 5.83 17.96 1.69
C ILE A 51 7.35 18.13 1.79
N LEU A 52 8.09 17.04 2.00
CA LEU A 52 9.55 17.06 2.03
C LEU A 52 10.10 17.56 0.68
N LEU A 53 9.60 17.00 -0.43
CA LEU A 53 10.06 17.36 -1.77
C LEU A 53 9.75 18.83 -2.07
N THR A 54 8.52 19.29 -1.84
CA THR A 54 8.14 20.70 -2.05
C THR A 54 8.91 21.63 -1.11
N GLY A 55 9.16 21.18 0.13
CA GLY A 55 9.94 21.94 1.10
C GLY A 55 11.38 22.13 0.65
N VAL A 56 11.99 21.08 0.07
CA VAL A 56 13.34 21.17 -0.51
C VAL A 56 13.37 22.12 -1.71
N PHE A 57 12.35 22.10 -2.56
CA PHE A 57 12.27 23.03 -3.69
C PHE A 57 12.04 24.49 -3.27
N GLN A 58 11.32 24.74 -2.17
CA GLN A 58 11.01 26.10 -1.70
C GLN A 58 12.11 26.69 -0.80
N TYR A 59 12.68 25.87 0.09
CA TYR A 59 13.56 26.32 1.17
C TYR A 59 14.98 25.73 1.08
N GLY A 60 15.28 24.94 0.04
CA GLY A 60 16.53 24.21 -0.08
C GLY A 60 16.66 23.07 0.95
N PHE A 61 17.88 22.67 1.29
CA PHE A 61 18.14 21.63 2.29
C PHE A 61 17.98 22.08 3.75
N SER A 62 17.21 23.14 4.00
CA SER A 62 16.96 23.66 5.35
C SER A 62 15.97 22.77 6.11
N LEU A 63 16.48 21.70 6.73
CA LEU A 63 15.66 20.71 7.46
C LEU A 63 14.72 21.34 8.50
N LYS A 64 15.16 22.41 9.17
CA LYS A 64 14.34 23.10 10.18
C LYS A 64 13.08 23.72 9.57
N GLN A 65 13.20 24.33 8.38
CA GLN A 65 12.06 24.93 7.69
C GLN A 65 11.18 23.85 7.04
N VAL A 66 11.78 22.80 6.48
CA VAL A 66 11.04 21.69 5.87
C VAL A 66 10.20 20.94 6.91
N VAL A 67 10.76 20.63 8.08
CA VAL A 67 10.03 19.98 9.18
C VAL A 67 8.97 20.93 9.75
N GLY A 68 9.28 22.23 9.89
CA GLY A 68 8.29 23.24 10.29
C GLY A 68 7.09 23.30 9.34
N ASN A 69 7.32 23.19 8.03
CA ASN A 69 6.26 23.15 7.03
C ASN A 69 5.37 21.90 7.13
N LEU A 70 5.93 20.78 7.57
CA LEU A 70 5.23 19.51 7.78
C LEU A 70 4.16 19.61 8.88
N PHE A 71 4.48 20.33 9.96
CA PHE A 71 3.56 20.59 11.07
C PHE A 71 2.77 21.90 10.92
N SER A 72 2.95 22.62 9.82
CA SER A 72 2.15 23.81 9.52
C SER A 72 0.70 23.45 9.17
N SER A 73 -0.22 24.41 9.26
CA SER A 73 -1.61 24.23 8.83
C SER A 73 -1.71 23.75 7.38
N ASN A 74 -0.82 24.25 6.50
CA ASN A 74 -0.75 23.81 5.11
C ASN A 74 -0.26 22.36 4.98
N GLY A 75 0.75 21.96 5.76
CA GLY A 75 1.25 20.58 5.78
C GLY A 75 0.18 19.58 6.26
N LEU A 76 -0.55 19.93 7.32
CA LEU A 76 -1.67 19.14 7.83
C LEU A 76 -2.83 19.05 6.82
N PHE A 77 -3.12 20.13 6.10
CA PHE A 77 -4.13 20.13 5.04
C PHE A 77 -3.73 19.21 3.88
N ILE A 78 -2.47 19.31 3.42
CA ILE A 78 -1.93 18.44 2.37
C ILE A 78 -1.97 16.97 2.82
N LEU A 79 -1.51 16.66 4.04
CA LEU A 79 -1.59 15.31 4.60
C LEU A 79 -3.02 14.78 4.65
N SER A 80 -3.99 15.63 5.00
CA SER A 80 -5.41 15.26 5.03
C SER A 80 -5.94 14.93 3.63
N ILE A 81 -5.58 15.73 2.61
CA ILE A 81 -5.93 15.43 1.21
C ILE A 81 -5.30 14.11 0.75
N PHE A 82 -4.02 13.89 1.05
CA PHE A 82 -3.35 12.63 0.69
C PHE A 82 -3.91 11.43 1.47
N ALA A 83 -4.35 11.61 2.70
CA ALA A 83 -5.04 10.56 3.48
C ALA A 83 -6.39 10.21 2.85
N LEU A 84 -7.18 11.21 2.41
CA LEU A 84 -8.42 10.99 1.66
C LEU A 84 -8.14 10.28 0.33
N GLY A 85 -7.11 10.71 -0.40
CA GLY A 85 -6.63 10.03 -1.60
C GLY A 85 -6.21 8.58 -1.33
N GLY A 86 -5.52 8.34 -0.21
CA GLY A 86 -5.15 7.01 0.26
C GLY A 86 -6.34 6.13 0.61
N PHE A 87 -7.42 6.71 1.15
CA PHE A 87 -8.68 5.99 1.38
C PHE A 87 -9.34 5.56 0.07
N VAL A 88 -9.42 6.45 -0.92
CA VAL A 88 -9.94 6.14 -2.25
C VAL A 88 -9.08 5.06 -2.93
N TRP A 89 -7.76 5.22 -2.90
CA TRP A 89 -6.82 4.26 -3.46
C TRP A 89 -6.91 2.89 -2.78
N GLY A 90 -6.94 2.87 -1.45
CA GLY A 90 -7.14 1.65 -0.68
C GLY A 90 -8.45 0.93 -1.01
N SER A 91 -9.52 1.70 -1.27
CA SER A 91 -10.81 1.14 -1.68
C SER A 91 -10.76 0.50 -3.08
N ILE A 92 -10.06 1.13 -4.02
CA ILE A 92 -9.83 0.56 -5.36
C ILE A 92 -9.00 -0.72 -5.26
N MET A 93 -7.91 -0.66 -4.50
CA MET A 93 -7.01 -1.80 -4.30
C MET A 93 -7.71 -2.98 -3.61
N TRP A 94 -8.61 -2.70 -2.66
CA TRP A 94 -9.45 -3.73 -2.05
C TRP A 94 -10.36 -4.42 -3.08
N LYS A 95 -10.98 -3.67 -3.98
CA LYS A 95 -11.78 -4.27 -5.08
C LYS A 95 -10.94 -5.17 -5.98
N TRP A 96 -9.68 -4.82 -6.21
CA TRP A 96 -8.76 -5.66 -7.00
C TRP A 96 -8.35 -6.91 -6.23
N LEU A 97 -8.00 -6.76 -4.94
CA LEU A 97 -7.66 -7.88 -4.06
C LEU A 97 -8.79 -8.91 -3.96
N THR A 98 -10.02 -8.46 -3.77
CA THR A 98 -11.20 -9.33 -3.67
C THR A 98 -11.44 -10.10 -4.97
N LYS A 99 -11.37 -9.44 -6.12
CA LYS A 99 -11.43 -10.10 -7.44
C LYS A 99 -10.34 -11.16 -7.62
N GLU A 100 -9.12 -10.88 -7.18
CA GLU A 100 -8.00 -11.83 -7.28
C GLU A 100 -8.25 -13.08 -6.41
N ILE A 101 -8.77 -12.90 -5.20
CA ILE A 101 -9.11 -14.00 -4.28
C ILE A 101 -10.26 -14.84 -4.84
N GLU A 102 -11.31 -14.22 -5.37
CA GLU A 102 -12.43 -14.91 -6.01
C GLU A 102 -11.95 -15.75 -7.21
N LYS A 103 -11.12 -15.17 -8.07
CA LYS A 103 -10.51 -15.87 -9.20
C LYS A 103 -9.66 -17.07 -8.76
N ASN A 104 -8.89 -16.93 -7.69
CA ASN A 104 -8.09 -18.03 -7.14
C ASN A 104 -8.95 -19.13 -6.52
N LYS A 105 -10.07 -18.79 -5.87
CA LYS A 105 -11.04 -19.77 -5.37
C LYS A 105 -11.72 -20.53 -6.52
N ALA A 106 -12.11 -19.84 -7.59
CA ALA A 106 -12.71 -20.46 -8.78
C ALA A 106 -11.74 -21.44 -9.47
N LYS A 107 -10.45 -21.10 -9.54
CA LYS A 107 -9.41 -21.99 -10.09
C LYS A 107 -9.14 -23.24 -9.24
N LYS A 108 -9.33 -23.19 -7.91
CA LYS A 108 -9.19 -24.36 -7.03
C LYS A 108 -10.38 -25.32 -7.08
N LYS A 109 -11.54 -24.88 -7.60
CA LYS A 109 -12.75 -25.71 -7.73
C LYS A 109 -12.86 -26.44 -9.08
N LYS A 110 -12.02 -26.09 -10.05
CA LYS A 110 -11.86 -26.80 -11.33
C LYS A 110 -10.68 -27.75 -11.24
#